data_AF-A0A443P8M6-F1
#
_entry.id   AF-A0A443P8M6-F1
#
_cell.length_a   1.000
_cell.length_b   1.000
_cell.length_c   1.000
_cell.angle_alpha   90.00
_cell.angle_beta   90.00
_cell.angle_gamma   90.00
#
_symmetry.space_group_name_H-M   'P 1'
#
loop_
_entity.id
_entity.type
_entity.pdbx_description
1 polymer ?
#
loop_
_entity_poly.entity_id
_entity_poly.type
_entity_poly.pdbx_seq_one_letter_code
_entity_poly.pdbx_strand_id
1 'polypeptide(L)'
;MTHILVISFPLHGHINPTFEFARRLARAGARVTFLSSVAAYRRIIESPPLDGLSCASFSDGYDDGFNFPINSDSTKITSKRGDNTPLTLRSFARPAHGR
;
A
#
# COMPACT_ATOMS: atom_id res chain seq x y z
N MET A 1 -22.18 -9.71 -20.99
CA MET A 1 -21.50 -9.15 -19.81
C MET A 1 -20.01 -9.13 -20.09
N THR A 2 -19.37 -7.96 -20.05
CA THR A 2 -17.94 -7.81 -20.30
C THR A 2 -17.17 -7.97 -19.00
N HIS A 3 -16.15 -8.82 -19.01
CA HIS A 3 -15.26 -9.04 -17.87
C HIS A 3 -13.83 -8.72 -18.31
N ILE A 4 -13.23 -7.74 -17.65
CA ILE A 4 -11.92 -7.20 -18.01
C ILE A 4 -10.91 -7.58 -16.94
N LEU A 5 -9.80 -8.19 -17.36
CA LEU A 5 -8.64 -8.44 -16.51
C LEU A 5 -7.64 -7.29 -16.70
N VAL A 6 -7.34 -6.57 -15.63
CA VAL A 6 -6.33 -5.50 -15.63
C VAL A 6 -5.12 -5.98 -14.86
N ILE A 7 -3.97 -6.07 -15.51
CA ILE A 7 -2.72 -6.55 -14.90
C ILE A 7 -1.79 -5.36 -14.66
N SER A 8 -1.30 -5.21 -13.43
CA SER A 8 -0.36 -4.15 -13.05
C SER A 8 0.97 -4.70 -12.57
N PHE A 9 2.06 -4.15 -13.11
CA PHE A 9 3.42 -4.45 -12.70
C PHE A 9 3.79 -3.71 -11.40
N PRO A 10 4.48 -4.36 -10.45
CA PRO A 10 4.74 -3.81 -9.11
C PRO A 10 5.91 -2.82 -9.07
N LEU A 11 5.94 -1.85 -9.97
CA LEU A 11 6.93 -0.76 -9.96
C LEU A 11 6.35 0.53 -9.38
N HIS A 12 7.20 1.26 -8.65
CA HIS A 12 6.87 2.54 -8.06
C HIS A 12 6.30 3.50 -9.13
N GLY A 13 5.08 3.99 -8.91
CA GLY A 13 4.38 4.91 -9.82
C GLY A 13 3.37 4.28 -10.77
N HIS A 14 3.38 2.97 -11.01
CA HIS A 14 2.45 2.32 -11.96
C HIS A 14 1.15 1.81 -11.32
N ILE A 15 1.18 1.48 -10.01
CA ILE A 15 0.04 0.90 -9.31
C ILE A 15 -1.15 1.87 -9.26
N ASN A 16 -0.93 3.13 -8.85
CA ASN A 16 -2.01 4.12 -8.73
C ASN A 16 -2.72 4.42 -10.05
N PRO A 17 -2.01 4.75 -11.16
CA PRO A 17 -2.67 5.00 -12.44
C PRO A 17 -3.44 3.77 -12.95
N THR A 18 -2.89 2.57 -12.78
CA THR A 18 -3.55 1.34 -13.26
C THR A 18 -4.78 1.01 -12.41
N PHE A 19 -4.71 1.25 -11.10
CA PHE A 19 -5.83 1.05 -10.19
C PHE A 19 -6.97 2.05 -10.45
N GLU A 20 -6.65 3.33 -10.65
CA GLU A 20 -7.66 4.34 -11.02
C GLU A 20 -8.29 4.07 -12.39
N PHE A 21 -7.51 3.51 -13.33
CA PHE A 21 -8.06 3.03 -14.60
C PHE A 21 -9.06 1.88 -14.39
N ALA A 22 -8.71 0.88 -13.59
CA ALA A 22 -9.61 -0.22 -13.25
C ALA A 22 -10.90 0.26 -12.56
N ARG A 23 -10.77 1.26 -11.68
CA ARG A 23 -11.91 1.91 -11.01
C ARG A 23 -12.86 2.58 -12.01
N ARG A 24 -12.33 3.25 -13.02
CA ARG A 24 -13.14 3.88 -14.09
C ARG A 24 -13.86 2.83 -14.94
N LEU A 25 -13.22 1.71 -15.23
CA LEU A 25 -13.85 0.58 -15.95
C LEU A 25 -15.01 -0.02 -15.14
N ALA A 26 -14.83 -0.21 -13.84
CA ALA A 26 -15.90 -0.70 -12.96
C ALA A 26 -17.09 0.28 -12.93
N ARG A 27 -16.82 1.59 -12.84
CA ARG A 27 -17.86 2.63 -12.89
C ARG A 27 -18.58 2.73 -14.24
N ALA A 28 -17.95 2.27 -15.33
CA ALA A 28 -18.58 2.18 -16.65
C ALA A 28 -19.52 0.96 -16.79
N GLY A 29 -19.66 0.14 -15.74
CA GLY A 29 -20.55 -1.02 -15.72
C GLY A 29 -19.89 -2.34 -16.16
N ALA A 30 -18.57 -2.34 -16.36
CA ALA A 30 -17.83 -3.58 -16.62
C ALA A 30 -17.50 -4.29 -15.30
N ARG A 31 -17.50 -5.63 -15.32
CA ARG A 31 -16.87 -6.40 -14.24
C ARG A 31 -15.37 -6.32 -14.44
N VAL A 32 -14.62 -5.93 -13.42
CA VAL A 32 -13.15 -5.80 -13.53
C VAL A 32 -12.49 -6.67 -12.48
N THR A 33 -11.48 -7.44 -12.91
CA THR A 33 -10.55 -8.11 -12.00
C THR A 33 -9.18 -7.44 -12.14
N PHE A 34 -8.70 -6.85 -11.06
CA PHE A 34 -7.36 -6.29 -10.97
C PHE A 34 -6.40 -7.36 -10.47
N LEU A 35 -5.38 -7.67 -11.26
CA LEU A 35 -4.36 -8.67 -10.96
C LEU A 35 -3.01 -7.98 -10.77
N SER A 36 -2.33 -8.23 -9.65
CA SER A 36 -1.01 -7.68 -9.38
C SER A 36 -0.15 -8.65 -8.57
N SER A 37 1.14 -8.34 -8.38
CA SER A 37 1.98 -9.21 -7.55
C SER A 37 1.55 -9.16 -6.08
N VAL A 38 1.96 -10.14 -5.27
CA VAL A 38 1.64 -10.18 -3.83
C VAL A 38 2.09 -8.89 -3.12
N ALA A 39 3.28 -8.39 -3.44
CA ALA A 39 3.82 -7.16 -2.86
C ALA A 39 2.96 -5.93 -3.19
N ALA A 40 2.49 -5.81 -4.44
CA ALA A 40 1.62 -4.71 -4.86
C ALA A 40 0.20 -4.85 -4.35
N TYR A 41 -0.34 -6.08 -4.31
CA TYR A 41 -1.66 -6.38 -3.78
C TYR A 41 -1.79 -5.92 -2.32
N ARG A 42 -0.79 -6.17 -1.47
CA ARG A 42 -0.76 -5.67 -0.08
C ARG A 42 -1.00 -4.16 0.02
N ARG A 43 -0.46 -3.37 -0.92
CA ARG A 43 -0.66 -1.90 -0.96
C ARG A 43 -2.06 -1.48 -1.44
N ILE A 44 -2.75 -2.36 -2.15
CA ILE A 44 -4.05 -2.07 -2.79
C ILE A 44 -5.23 -2.44 -1.88
N ILE A 45 -5.11 -3.52 -1.09
CA ILE A 45 -6.18 -3.96 -0.17
C ILE A 45 -6.45 -2.95 0.95
N GLU A 46 -5.50 -2.04 1.23
CA GLU A 46 -5.71 -0.91 2.14
C GLU A 46 -6.77 0.09 1.62
N SER A 47 -7.13 0.01 0.34
CA SER A 47 -8.17 0.81 -0.30
C SER A 47 -9.55 0.18 -0.12
N PRO A 48 -10.61 0.98 0.11
CA PRO A 48 -11.96 0.45 0.27
C PRO A 48 -12.42 -0.35 -0.97
N PRO A 49 -13.14 -1.47 -0.76
CA PRO A 49 -13.67 -2.26 -1.86
C PRO A 49 -14.66 -1.44 -2.70
N LEU A 50 -14.52 -1.52 -4.03
CA LEU A 50 -15.40 -0.85 -4.97
C LEU A 50 -16.33 -1.86 -5.62
N ASP A 51 -17.62 -1.53 -5.67
CA ASP A 51 -18.61 -2.36 -6.36
C ASP A 51 -18.22 -2.55 -7.84
N GLY A 52 -18.13 -3.80 -8.28
CA GLY A 52 -17.72 -4.17 -9.63
C GLY A 52 -16.20 -4.37 -9.85
N LEU A 53 -15.37 -4.14 -8.83
CA LEU A 53 -13.92 -4.35 -8.87
C LEU A 53 -13.49 -5.49 -7.92
N SER A 54 -13.04 -6.60 -8.49
CA SER A 54 -12.41 -7.71 -7.77
C SER A 54 -10.89 -7.58 -7.84
N CYS A 55 -10.16 -7.94 -6.79
CA CYS A 55 -8.70 -7.94 -6.81
C CYS A 55 -8.15 -9.35 -6.54
N ALA A 56 -7.12 -9.73 -7.28
CA ALA A 56 -6.39 -10.99 -7.14
C ALA A 56 -4.88 -10.73 -7.17
N SER A 57 -4.11 -11.64 -6.60
CA SER A 57 -2.65 -11.57 -6.60
C SER A 57 -1.98 -12.81 -7.19
N PHE A 58 -0.78 -12.64 -7.71
CA PHE A 58 0.10 -13.72 -8.16
C PHE A 58 1.51 -13.53 -7.57
N SER A 59 2.24 -14.63 -7.39
CA SER A 59 3.64 -14.57 -6.95
C SER A 59 4.55 -14.24 -8.13
N ASP A 60 5.38 -13.21 -7.99
CA ASP A 60 6.38 -12.80 -8.99
C ASP A 60 7.81 -13.17 -8.58
N GLY A 61 7.95 -13.95 -7.50
CA GLY A 61 9.23 -14.29 -6.88
C GLY A 61 9.78 -13.21 -5.94
N TYR A 62 9.09 -12.07 -5.81
CA TYR A 62 9.44 -10.95 -4.94
C TYR A 62 8.26 -10.56 -4.03
N ASP A 63 7.60 -11.57 -3.43
CA ASP A 63 6.41 -11.38 -2.61
C ASP A 63 6.65 -10.53 -1.35
N ASP A 64 7.88 -10.55 -0.83
CA ASP A 64 8.33 -9.71 0.28
C ASP A 64 8.83 -8.32 -0.16
N GLY A 65 8.73 -8.01 -1.45
CA GLY A 65 9.20 -6.78 -2.07
C GLY A 65 10.70 -6.79 -2.38
N PHE A 66 11.14 -5.75 -3.08
CA PHE A 66 12.56 -5.54 -3.36
C PHE A 66 13.29 -5.03 -2.12
N ASN A 67 13.83 -5.95 -1.32
CA ASN A 67 14.90 -5.63 -0.39
C ASN A 67 16.19 -5.55 -1.20
N PHE A 68 16.54 -4.36 -1.70
CA PHE A 68 17.91 -4.17 -2.19
C PHE A 68 18.83 -4.42 -0.99
N PRO A 69 19.74 -5.42 -1.04
CA PRO A 69 20.77 -5.52 -0.04
C PRO A 69 21.61 -4.26 -0.20
N ILE A 70 21.30 -3.25 0.60
CA ILE A 70 22.22 -2.15 0.83
C ILE A 70 23.42 -2.84 1.46
N ASN A 71 24.46 -3.05 0.66
CA ASN A 71 25.75 -3.53 1.14
C ASN A 71 26.20 -2.51 2.18
N SER A 72 25.90 -2.84 3.43
CA SER A 72 26.14 -2.01 4.60
C SER A 72 27.62 -2.09 4.92
N ASP A 73 28.41 -1.37 4.14
CA ASP A 73 29.74 -0.91 4.57
C ASP A 73 29.83 0.62 4.55
N SER A 74 28.69 1.31 4.43
CA SER A 74 28.59 2.70 4.84
C SER A 74 27.24 2.99 5.46
N THR A 75 27.33 3.62 6.63
CA THR A 75 26.30 4.37 7.36
C THR A 75 25.13 3.59 7.99
N LYS A 76 25.36 3.26 9.27
CA LYS A 76 24.34 3.29 10.34
C LYS A 76 23.31 4.41 10.09
N ILE A 77 22.09 4.06 9.69
CA ILE A 77 20.91 4.88 10.00
C ILE A 77 19.85 3.94 10.55
N THR A 78 19.63 4.11 11.85
CA THR A 78 18.72 3.35 12.67
C THR A 78 17.28 3.52 12.20
N SER A 79 16.55 2.42 12.03
CA SER A 79 15.11 2.43 12.26
C SER A 79 14.76 1.17 13.04
N LYS A 80 14.95 1.25 14.36
CA LYS A 80 14.27 0.35 15.29
C LYS A 80 12.80 0.76 15.31
N ARG A 81 11.96 -0.02 14.63
CA ARG A 81 10.51 -0.07 14.85
C ARG A 81 10.27 -1.38 15.62
N GLY A 82 10.02 -1.45 16.92
CA GLY A 82 9.66 -0.45 17.91
C GLY A 82 8.68 -1.12 18.88
N ASP A 83 9.08 -2.21 19.53
CA ASP A 83 8.31 -2.86 20.60
C ASP A 83 8.71 -2.23 21.94
N ASN A 84 8.15 -1.04 22.22
CA ASN A 84 8.16 -0.42 23.54
C ASN A 84 7.49 0.96 23.50
N THR A 85 6.22 1.00 23.90
CA THR A 85 5.50 2.21 24.29
C THR A 85 6.26 2.94 25.41
N PRO A 86 6.77 4.17 25.21
CA PRO A 86 7.33 4.96 26.30
C PRO A 86 6.24 5.90 26.83
N LEU A 87 5.94 5.74 28.12
CA LEU A 87 5.09 6.62 28.91
C LEU A 87 5.71 8.02 29.05
N THR A 88 5.70 8.87 28.01
CA THR A 88 6.12 10.28 28.17
C THR A 88 5.56 11.18 27.06
N LEU A 89 4.23 11.30 26.96
CA LEU A 89 3.58 12.34 26.15
C LEU A 89 2.28 12.84 26.81
N ARG A 90 2.37 13.16 28.11
CA ARG A 90 1.31 13.84 28.87
C ARG A 90 1.70 15.22 29.43
N SER A 91 2.80 15.84 28.99
CA SER A 91 3.26 17.12 29.58
C SER A 91 3.28 18.34 28.64
N PHE A 92 2.63 18.30 27.47
CA PHE A 92 2.49 19.49 26.61
C PHE A 92 1.06 20.03 26.48
N ALA A 93 0.19 19.73 27.43
CA ALA A 93 -1.01 20.54 27.67
C ALA A 93 -0.64 21.62 28.70
N ARG A 94 -0.47 22.86 28.23
CA ARG A 94 -0.24 24.04 29.07
C ARG A 94 -1.39 24.22 30.07
N PRO A 95 -1.12 24.52 31.36
CA PRO A 95 -2.15 24.98 32.28
C PRO A 95 -2.50 26.45 31.98
N ALA A 96 -3.79 26.75 31.87
CA ALA A 96 -4.33 28.09 31.91
C ALA A 96 -4.94 28.36 33.30
N HIS A 97 -4.23 29.13 34.12
CA HIS A 97 -4.74 29.85 35.30
C HIS A 97 -3.86 31.10 35.40
N GLY A 98 -4.32 32.33 35.53
CA GLY A 98 -5.63 32.91 35.78
C GLY A 98 -5.39 34.25 36.49
N ARG A 99 -6.04 35.31 36.03
CA ARG A 99 -6.45 36.48 36.83
C ARG A 99 -7.70 37.05 36.18
#